data_AF-A0A7C1VQ27-F1
#
_entry.id   AF-A0A7C1VQ27-F1
#
_cell.length_a   1.000
_cell.length_b   1.000
_cell.length_c   1.000
_cell.angle_alpha   90.00
_cell.angle_beta   90.00
_cell.angle_gamma   90.00
#
_symmetry.space_group_name_H-M   'P 1'
#
loop_
_entity.id
_entity.type
_entity.pdbx_description
1 polymer ?
#
loop_
_entity_poly.entity_id
_entity_poly.type
_entity_poly.pdbx_seq_one_letter_code
_entity_poly.pdbx_strand_id
1 'polypeptide(L)' 'MNSISAFQSGIAGVQTGMASAATSSAKIASSSATQEDITSGLIELNASARQVEASSKVIETSNEMIGSIIDISV' A
#
# COMPACT_ATOMS: atom_id res chain seq x y z
N MET A 1 11.93 18.44 6.39
CA MET A 1 12.33 17.62 5.22
C MET A 1 11.93 16.14 5.33
N ASN A 2 11.60 15.58 6.50
CA ASN A 2 11.30 14.14 6.65
C ASN A 2 9.85 13.74 6.30
N SER A 3 8.85 14.58 6.60
CA SER A 3 7.42 14.28 6.39
C SER A 3 7.00 14.25 4.92
N ILE A 4 7.58 15.12 4.08
CA ILE A 4 7.33 15.15 2.63
C ILE A 4 7.88 13.89 1.95
N SER A 5 9.04 13.40 2.40
CA SER A 5 9.64 12.15 1.92
C SER A 5 8.83 10.92 2.36
N ALA A 6 8.33 10.91 3.60
CA ALA A 6 7.45 9.84 4.09
C ALA A 6 6.10 9.80 3.36
N PHE A 7 5.49 10.96 3.10
CA PHE A 7 4.27 11.08 2.30
C PHE A 7 4.46 10.57 0.86
N GLN A 8 5.53 10.97 0.19
CA GLN A 8 5.86 10.48 -1.16
C GLN A 8 6.12 8.97 -1.18
N SER A 9 6.81 8.45 -0.15
CA SER A 9 7.05 7.01 0.02
C SER A 9 5.75 6.24 0.27
N GLY A 10 4.81 6.83 1.01
CA GLY A 10 3.46 6.29 1.20
C GLY A 10 2.68 6.21 -0.12
N ILE A 11 2.69 7.27 -0.94
CA ILE A 11 2.03 7.24 -2.26
C ILE A 11 2.65 6.15 -3.16
N ALA A 12 3.98 6.08 -3.22
CA ALA A 12 4.67 5.05 -4.00
C ALA A 12 4.35 3.63 -3.50
N GLY A 13 4.23 3.45 -2.18
CA GLY A 13 3.84 2.18 -1.56
C GLY A 13 2.41 1.76 -1.89
N VAL A 14 1.45 2.70 -1.88
CA VAL A 14 0.06 2.47 -2.32
C VAL A 14 0.04 2.05 -3.79
N GLN A 15 0.76 2.77 -4.64
CA GLN A 15 0.76 2.52 -6.09
C GLN A 15 1.39 1.16 -6.42
N THR A 16 2.48 0.80 -5.74
CA THR A 16 3.12 -0.51 -5.87
C THR A 16 2.22 -1.63 -5.36
N GLY A 17 1.62 -1.46 -4.19
CA GLY A 17 0.70 -2.45 -3.62
C GLY A 17 -0.53 -2.70 -4.51
N MET A 18 -1.10 -1.67 -5.12
CA MET A 18 -2.17 -1.82 -6.11
C MET A 18 -1.73 -2.58 -7.36
N ALA A 19 -0.54 -2.30 -7.89
CA ALA A 19 -0.02 -3.01 -9.06
C ALA A 19 0.24 -4.49 -8.77
N SER A 20 0.81 -4.81 -7.60
CA SER A 20 1.00 -6.19 -7.14
C SER A 20 -0.34 -6.90 -6.91
N ALA A 21 -1.31 -6.25 -6.26
CA ALA A 21 -2.65 -6.80 -6.07
C ALA A 21 -3.36 -7.12 -7.38
N ALA A 22 -3.25 -6.24 -8.40
CA ALA A 22 -3.81 -6.49 -9.72
C ALA A 22 -3.15 -7.70 -10.40
N THR A 23 -1.83 -7.83 -10.28
CA THR A 23 -1.06 -8.95 -10.83
C THR A 23 -1.44 -10.27 -10.15
N SER A 24 -1.49 -10.31 -8.82
CA SER A 24 -1.90 -11.50 -8.06
C SER A 24 -3.34 -11.89 -8.37
N SER A 25 -4.24 -10.91 -8.49
CA SER A 25 -5.64 -11.16 -8.88
C SER A 25 -5.75 -11.77 -10.29
N ALA A 26 -4.97 -11.27 -11.25
CA ALA A 26 -4.92 -11.83 -12.60
C ALA A 26 -4.35 -13.26 -12.60
N LYS A 27 -3.37 -13.55 -11.73
CA LYS A 27 -2.78 -14.89 -11.56
C LYS A 27 -3.81 -15.88 -11.01
N ILE A 28 -4.57 -15.49 -9.98
CA ILE A 28 -5.66 -16.28 -9.39
C ILE A 28 -6.79 -16.51 -10.40
N ALA A 29 -7.16 -15.48 -11.17
CA ALA A 29 -8.25 -15.55 -12.15
C ALA A 29 -7.87 -16.27 -13.45
N SER A 30 -6.60 -16.65 -13.63
CA SER A 30 -6.16 -17.33 -14.84
C SER A 30 -6.72 -18.75 -14.90
N SER A 31 -7.23 -19.14 -16.07
CA SER A 31 -7.84 -20.46 -16.31
C SER A 31 -6.86 -21.64 -16.23
N SER A 32 -5.55 -21.36 -16.13
CA SER A 32 -4.48 -22.35 -15.96
C SER A 32 -3.90 -22.37 -14.55
N ALA A 33 -4.47 -21.62 -13.60
CA ALA A 33 -3.95 -21.54 -12.23
C ALA A 33 -4.07 -22.89 -11.51
N THR A 34 -2.95 -23.38 -10.98
CA THR A 34 -2.95 -24.53 -10.08
C THR A 34 -3.46 -24.14 -8.69
N GLN A 35 -3.84 -25.12 -7.85
CA GLN A 35 -4.23 -24.85 -6.45
C GLN A 35 -3.13 -24.11 -5.67
N GLU A 36 -1.86 -24.35 -6.02
CA GLU A 36 -0.69 -23.71 -5.43
C GLU A 36 -0.51 -22.26 -5.93
N ASP A 37 -0.83 -21.99 -7.20
CA ASP A 37 -0.88 -20.62 -7.75
C ASP A 37 -2.01 -19.79 -7.15
N ILE A 38 -3.17 -20.41 -6.90
CA ILE A 38 -4.30 -19.73 -6.24
C ILE A 38 -3.93 -19.40 -4.79
N THR A 39 -3.30 -20.33 -4.07
CA THR A 39 -2.90 -20.13 -2.68
C THR A 39 -1.81 -19.06 -2.56
N SER A 40 -0.75 -19.15 -3.36
CA SER A 40 0.31 -18.14 -3.39
C SER A 40 -0.20 -16.78 -3.84
N GLY A 41 -1.07 -16.74 -4.86
CA GLY A 41 -1.72 -15.52 -5.31
C GLY A 41 -2.58 -14.86 -4.23
N LEU A 42 -3.33 -15.64 -3.44
CA LEU A 42 -4.14 -15.10 -2.34
C LEU A 42 -3.28 -14.54 -1.20
N ILE A 43 -2.17 -15.21 -0.86
CA ILE A 43 -1.21 -14.72 0.14
C ILE A 43 -0.60 -13.40 -0.33
N GLU A 44 -0.18 -13.34 -1.59
CA GLU A 44 0.47 -12.16 -2.17
C GLU A 44 -0.52 -10.99 -2.35
N LEU A 45 -1.79 -11.29 -2.66
CA LEU A 45 -2.87 -10.31 -2.64
C LEU A 45 -3.09 -9.75 -1.23
N ASN A 46 -3.07 -10.59 -0.19
CA ASN A 46 -3.20 -10.15 1.19
C ASN A 46 -2.00 -9.29 1.65
N ALA A 47 -0.79 -9.70 1.28
CA ALA A 47 0.42 -8.92 1.53
C ALA A 47 0.37 -7.55 0.84
N SER A 48 -0.11 -7.52 -0.40
CA SER A 48 -0.31 -6.28 -1.17
C SER A 48 -1.34 -5.36 -0.51
N ALA A 49 -2.46 -5.91 -0.01
CA ALA A 49 -3.46 -5.13 0.73
C ALA A 49 -2.86 -4.50 2.00
N ARG A 50 -2.09 -5.27 2.78
CA ARG A 50 -1.38 -4.76 3.97
C ARG A 50 -0.34 -3.69 3.62
N GLN A 51 0.34 -3.81 2.50
CA GLN A 51 1.29 -2.79 2.02
C GLN A 51 0.58 -1.46 1.74
N VAL A 52 -0.59 -1.51 1.08
CA VAL A 52 -1.42 -0.33 0.80
C VAL A 52 -1.92 0.29 2.10
N GLU A 53 -2.40 -0.52 3.05
CA GLU A 53 -2.88 -0.06 4.35
C GLU A 53 -1.77 0.63 5.16
N ALA A 54 -0.61 0.00 5.28
CA ALA A 54 0.55 0.57 5.96
C ALA A 54 0.99 1.89 5.32
N SER A 55 1.03 1.92 3.98
CA SER A 55 1.40 3.12 3.21
C SER A 55 0.38 4.24 3.38
N SER A 56 -0.91 3.90 3.46
CA SER A 56 -2.00 4.85 3.75
C SER A 56 -1.87 5.41 5.16
N LYS A 57 -1.51 4.58 6.14
CA LYS A 57 -1.26 5.04 7.52
C LYS A 57 -0.08 6.01 7.60
N VAL A 58 0.99 5.78 6.83
CA VAL A 58 2.11 6.72 6.72
C VAL A 58 1.66 8.07 6.15
N ILE A 59 0.81 8.05 5.11
CA ILE A 59 0.23 9.27 4.53
C ILE A 59 -0.60 10.03 5.58
N GLU A 60 -1.50 9.33 6.27
CA GLU A 60 -2.36 9.92 7.31
C GLU A 60 -1.53 10.52 8.44
N THR A 61 -0.54 9.78 8.96
CA THR A 61 0.34 10.24 10.04
C THR A 61 1.17 11.45 9.58
N SER A 62 1.61 11.46 8.32
CA SER A 62 2.31 12.62 7.75
C SER A 62 1.41 13.84 7.66
N ASN A 63 0.13 13.66 7.32
CA ASN A 63 -0.87 14.72 7.28
C ASN A 63 -1.20 15.26 8.69
N GLU A 64 -1.39 14.38 9.69
CA GLU A 64 -1.59 14.76 11.09
C GLU A 64 -0.39 15.52 11.66
N MET A 65 0.83 15.12 11.31
CA MET A 65 2.06 15.84 11.68
C MET A 65 2.13 17.23 11.06
N ILE A 66 1.67 17.41 9.82
CA ILE A 66 1.59 18.74 9.19
C ILE A 66 0.53 19.58 9.90
N GLY A 67 -0.65 19.02 10.15
CA GLY A 67 -1.73 19.71 10.87
C GLY A 67 -1.30 20.19 12.26
N SER A 68 -0.63 19.34 13.04
CA SER A 68 -0.14 19.71 14.38
C SER A 68 0.96 20.77 14.37
N ILE A 69 1.82 20.82 13.34
CA ILE A 69 2.82 21.90 13.20
C ILE A 69 2.15 23.24 12.87
N ILE A 70 1.12 23.24 12.01
CA ILE A 70 0.36 24.45 11.70
C ILE A 70 -0.37 24.96 12.95
N ASP A 71 -0.99 24.06 13.71
CA ASP A 71 -1.73 24.40 14.93
C ASP A 71 -0.83 24.91 16.07
N ILE A 72 0.43 24.48 16.14
CA ILE A 72 1.45 25.03 17.07
C ILE A 72 1.95 26.42 16.66
N SER A 73 1.87 26.77 15.37
CA SER A 73 2.42 28.02 14.84
C SER A 73 1.42 29.19 14.82
N VAL A 74 0.15 28.93 15.12
CA VAL A 74 -0.92 29.94 15.26
C VAL A 74 -1.14 30.32 16.72
#